data_AF-A0A344UHL1-F1
#
_entry.id   AF-A0A344UHL1-F1
#
_cell.length_a   1.000
_cell.length_b   1.000
_cell.length_c   1.000
_cell.angle_alpha   90.00
_cell.angle_beta   90.00
_cell.angle_gamma   90.00
#
_symmetry.space_group_name_H-M   'P 1'
#
loop_
_entity.id
_entity.type
_entity.pdbx_description
1 polymer ?
#
loop_
_entity_poly.entity_id
_entity_poly.type
_entity_poly.pdbx_seq_one_letter_code
_entity_poly.pdbx_strand_id
1 'polypeptide(L)'
;MELACAGILACRPSSASGQAESGMVSGRQGNSGQPIGAGVGAGCRACLRSGTVSRQAGGALPLVLSLLALVSLLVLSSSRQLESVGRQADNAEDRQRAETQARQALLGAEQWVWRLDRRLALAAADPDKLYGEGRLFPPSCDGAEGKGLCEPREPPHRRRVNDQDLLHPCGNSREYALSPGGPQTGCPQRVRGGAFGWWNPRYVVELIDPRFGDAARDRLYRITVRAWGRQPQNAVTLQSWYRVGEEADEGRRLDWREVEE
;
A
#
# COMPACT_ATOMS: atom_id res chain seq x y z
N MET A 1 2.35 23.06 48.11
CA MET A 1 2.82 24.07 47.15
C MET A 1 1.96 23.92 45.90
N GLU A 2 0.81 24.59 45.93
CA GLU A 2 -0.02 24.84 44.77
C GLU A 2 0.73 25.78 43.82
N LEU A 3 0.58 25.57 42.51
CA LEU A 3 0.38 26.67 41.58
C LEU A 3 -0.28 26.13 40.30
N ALA A 4 -1.56 26.46 40.22
CA ALA A 4 -2.39 26.40 39.03
C ALA A 4 -1.85 27.36 37.95
N CYS A 5 -2.11 27.02 36.69
CA CYS A 5 -2.40 28.03 35.67
C CYS A 5 -3.43 27.47 34.70
N ALA A 6 -4.58 28.14 34.69
CA ALA A 6 -5.72 27.93 33.83
C ALA A 6 -5.64 28.82 32.58
N GLY A 7 -6.38 28.46 31.54
CA GLY A 7 -6.74 29.35 30.44
C GLY A 7 -6.71 28.69 29.05
N ILE A 8 -7.66 28.80 28.12
CA ILE A 8 -9.10 29.10 28.05
C ILE A 8 -9.43 29.12 26.52
N LEU A 9 -10.62 28.62 26.14
CA LEU A 9 -11.41 28.85 24.89
C LEU A 9 -10.84 28.42 23.51
N ALA A 10 -11.49 27.45 22.82
CA ALA A 10 -12.58 27.57 21.80
C ALA A 10 -12.01 27.63 20.36
N CYS A 11 -12.48 26.94 19.32
CA CYS A 11 -13.84 26.76 18.79
C CYS A 11 -13.96 25.48 17.94
N ARG A 12 -15.14 24.86 17.95
CA ARG A 12 -15.72 24.00 16.89
C ARG A 12 -16.49 24.94 15.93
N PRO A 13 -16.64 24.65 14.62
CA PRO A 13 -17.69 23.74 14.13
C PRO A 13 -17.28 22.91 12.88
N SER A 14 -17.80 21.68 12.73
CA SER A 14 -18.92 21.27 11.86
C SER A 14 -18.68 21.40 10.35
N SER A 15 -18.55 20.27 9.66
CA SER A 15 -18.90 20.16 8.25
C SER A 15 -19.73 18.91 8.03
N ALA A 16 -20.97 19.16 7.63
CA ALA A 16 -22.00 18.19 7.35
C ALA A 16 -21.81 17.58 5.96
N SER A 17 -22.26 16.32 5.91
CA SER A 17 -22.68 15.52 4.77
C SER A 17 -23.24 16.28 3.56
N GLY A 18 -22.81 15.87 2.36
CA GLY A 18 -23.48 16.12 1.09
C GLY A 18 -23.29 14.92 0.15
N GLN A 19 -24.34 14.13 0.00
CA GLN A 19 -24.52 13.08 -1.01
C GLN A 19 -24.62 13.69 -2.42
N ALA A 20 -24.21 12.96 -3.45
CA ALA A 20 -25.12 12.50 -4.52
C ALA A 20 -24.36 11.76 -5.63
N GLU A 21 -24.87 10.58 -5.91
CA GLU A 21 -24.49 9.63 -6.95
C GLU A 21 -24.63 10.22 -8.37
N SER A 22 -23.77 9.75 -9.26
CA SER A 22 -23.84 9.98 -10.70
C SER A 22 -24.01 8.63 -11.39
N GLY A 23 -25.18 8.44 -12.01
CA GLY A 23 -25.54 7.24 -12.78
C GLY A 23 -25.62 7.54 -14.28
N MET A 24 -24.79 6.83 -15.03
CA MET A 24 -24.83 6.39 -16.45
C MET A 24 -26.10 6.73 -17.28
N VAL A 25 -26.03 7.30 -18.49
CA VAL A 25 -25.47 6.85 -19.80
C VAL A 25 -26.46 6.06 -20.69
N SER A 26 -26.64 6.59 -21.92
CA SER A 26 -26.77 5.91 -23.23
C SER A 26 -28.12 5.82 -23.98
N GLY A 27 -28.03 6.21 -25.26
CA GLY A 27 -28.71 5.59 -26.42
C GLY A 27 -29.90 6.39 -26.98
N ARG A 28 -30.18 6.48 -28.29
CA ARG A 28 -29.57 5.96 -29.53
C ARG A 28 -30.40 6.53 -30.72
N GLN A 29 -29.73 6.78 -31.85
CA GLN A 29 -30.12 6.83 -33.29
C GLN A 29 -31.59 6.74 -33.80
N GLY A 30 -31.81 7.41 -34.95
CA GLY A 30 -32.71 7.01 -36.06
C GLY A 30 -33.59 8.16 -36.57
N ASN A 31 -33.27 8.88 -37.66
CA ASN A 31 -33.40 8.58 -39.11
C ASN A 31 -34.83 8.69 -39.72
N SER A 32 -34.86 9.31 -40.91
CA SER A 32 -35.86 9.25 -42.01
C SER A 32 -37.08 10.20 -42.02
N GLY A 33 -37.34 10.80 -43.20
CA GLY A 33 -38.68 11.26 -43.61
C GLY A 33 -38.78 12.62 -44.32
N GLN A 34 -38.46 12.66 -45.62
CA GLN A 34 -39.02 13.62 -46.61
C GLN A 34 -40.43 13.11 -47.04
N PRO A 35 -41.28 13.76 -47.90
CA PRO A 35 -41.11 15.00 -48.68
C PRO A 35 -42.42 15.84 -48.95
N ILE A 36 -42.30 16.80 -49.89
CA ILE A 36 -43.28 17.45 -50.81
C ILE A 36 -44.33 18.46 -50.28
N GLY A 37 -44.31 19.66 -50.86
CA GLY A 37 -45.43 20.59 -50.89
C GLY A 37 -45.13 21.82 -51.76
N ALA A 38 -45.50 21.75 -53.04
CA ALA A 38 -45.40 22.84 -54.01
C ALA A 38 -46.47 23.92 -53.76
N GLY A 39 -46.11 25.18 -54.00
CA GLY A 39 -47.03 26.32 -53.97
C GLY A 39 -46.51 27.46 -54.83
N VAL A 40 -47.06 27.59 -56.03
CA VAL A 40 -46.86 28.69 -56.98
C VAL A 40 -47.79 29.83 -56.62
N GLY A 41 -47.28 31.07 -56.57
CA GLY A 41 -48.08 32.27 -56.39
C GLY A 41 -47.33 33.50 -56.89
N ALA A 42 -47.75 34.00 -58.06
CA ALA A 42 -47.27 35.22 -58.68
C ALA A 42 -47.89 36.46 -58.01
N GLY A 43 -47.18 37.60 -58.01
CA GLY A 43 -47.84 38.89 -57.81
C GLY A 43 -46.97 40.06 -57.34
N CYS A 44 -46.75 41.00 -58.26
CA CYS A 44 -46.66 42.45 -58.08
C CYS A 44 -45.41 43.11 -57.48
N ARG A 45 -44.73 43.84 -58.38
CA ARG A 45 -43.88 45.02 -58.14
C ARG A 45 -44.57 46.04 -57.24
N ALA A 46 -43.86 46.51 -56.21
CA ALA A 46 -43.94 47.88 -55.73
C ALA A 46 -42.58 48.27 -55.13
N CYS A 47 -41.92 49.23 -55.76
CA CYS A 47 -40.80 49.96 -55.19
C CYS A 47 -41.27 50.65 -53.91
N LEU A 48 -40.59 50.45 -52.79
CA LEU A 48 -40.46 51.46 -51.73
C LEU A 48 -39.23 51.13 -50.88
N ARG A 49 -38.24 52.01 -51.03
CA ARG A 49 -37.11 52.25 -50.14
C ARG A 49 -37.48 51.95 -48.68
N SER A 50 -36.80 51.00 -48.07
CA SER A 50 -36.75 50.81 -46.63
C SER A 50 -35.35 50.30 -46.34
N GLY A 51 -34.54 51.10 -45.64
CA GLY A 51 -33.17 50.73 -45.31
C GLY A 51 -33.15 49.38 -44.64
N THR A 52 -32.40 48.43 -45.21
CA THR A 52 -31.99 47.25 -44.46
C THR A 52 -31.03 47.73 -43.40
N VAL A 53 -31.57 48.09 -42.23
CA VAL A 53 -30.84 47.85 -40.99
C VAL A 53 -30.54 46.36 -41.01
N SER A 54 -29.31 46.01 -41.37
CA SER A 54 -28.80 44.66 -41.15
C SER A 54 -29.05 44.37 -39.68
N ARG A 55 -30.08 43.56 -39.38
CA ARG A 55 -30.23 42.97 -38.05
C ARG A 55 -28.99 42.10 -37.88
N GLN A 56 -27.97 42.65 -37.22
CA GLN A 56 -26.88 41.85 -36.65
C GLN A 56 -27.55 40.84 -35.73
N ALA A 57 -27.78 39.64 -36.26
CA ALA A 57 -28.23 38.52 -35.47
C ALA A 57 -27.16 38.28 -34.41
N GLY A 58 -27.55 38.33 -33.13
CA GLY A 58 -26.69 38.14 -31.97
C GLY A 58 -26.15 36.71 -31.83
N GLY A 59 -25.51 36.18 -32.87
CA GLY A 59 -24.84 34.86 -32.88
C GLY A 59 -23.46 34.86 -32.22
N ALA A 60 -22.88 36.03 -31.95
CA ALA A 60 -21.59 36.13 -31.25
C ALA A 60 -21.69 35.71 -29.77
N LEU A 61 -22.82 36.00 -29.11
CA LEU A 61 -23.02 35.71 -27.70
C LEU A 61 -23.04 34.19 -27.39
N PRO A 62 -23.80 33.34 -28.12
CA PRO A 62 -23.73 31.89 -27.90
C PRO A 62 -22.37 31.30 -28.26
N LEU A 63 -21.67 31.84 -29.27
CA LEU A 63 -20.29 31.40 -29.59
C LEU A 63 -19.32 31.70 -28.45
N VAL A 64 -19.34 32.92 -27.91
CA VAL A 64 -18.49 33.30 -26.77
C VAL A 64 -18.84 32.51 -25.52
N LEU A 65 -20.13 32.32 -25.21
CA LEU A 65 -20.56 31.47 -24.09
C LEU A 65 -20.12 30.01 -24.28
N SER A 66 -20.25 29.46 -25.49
CA SER A 66 -19.78 28.10 -25.78
C SER A 66 -18.26 27.97 -25.65
N LEU A 67 -17.51 28.98 -26.08
CA LEU A 67 -16.06 29.03 -25.95
C LEU A 67 -15.64 29.13 -24.47
N LEU A 68 -16.28 30.01 -23.70
CA LEU A 68 -16.02 30.15 -22.26
C LEU A 68 -16.38 28.86 -21.50
N ALA A 69 -17.48 28.20 -21.87
CA ALA A 69 -17.86 26.91 -21.30
C ALA A 69 -16.79 25.84 -21.59
N LEU A 70 -16.32 25.73 -22.83
CA LEU A 70 -15.25 24.80 -23.21
C LEU A 70 -13.96 25.06 -22.44
N VAL A 71 -13.53 26.32 -22.33
CA VAL A 71 -12.33 26.70 -21.57
C VAL A 71 -12.49 26.35 -20.09
N SER A 72 -13.65 26.62 -19.50
CA SER A 72 -13.91 26.30 -18.08
C SER A 72 -13.87 24.79 -17.80
N LEU A 73 -14.44 23.97 -18.70
CA LEU A 73 -14.39 22.51 -18.60
C LEU A 73 -12.95 21.98 -18.71
N LEU A 74 -12.14 22.57 -19.58
CA LEU A 74 -10.75 22.19 -19.77
C LEU A 74 -9.90 22.49 -18.51
N VAL A 75 -10.09 23.65 -17.89
CA VAL A 75 -9.42 24.01 -16.63
C VAL A 75 -9.82 23.04 -15.51
N LEU A 76 -11.12 22.78 -15.33
CA LEU A 76 -11.60 21.85 -14.30
C LEU A 76 -11.06 20.42 -14.50
N SER A 77 -11.00 19.96 -15.76
CA SER A 77 -10.43 18.67 -16.10
C SER A 77 -8.93 18.61 -15.75
N SER A 78 -8.17 19.66 -16.08
CA SER A 78 -6.74 19.72 -15.76
C SER A 78 -6.48 19.70 -14.26
N SER A 79 -7.27 20.43 -13.46
CA SER A 79 -7.13 20.44 -11.99
C SER A 79 -7.38 19.05 -11.40
N ARG A 80 -8.46 18.37 -11.82
CA ARG A 80 -8.76 17.00 -11.37
C ARG A 80 -7.66 16.01 -11.75
N GLN A 81 -7.07 16.19 -12.92
CA GLN A 81 -5.98 15.34 -13.39
C GLN A 81 -4.72 15.51 -12.55
N LEU A 82 -4.34 16.75 -12.20
CA LEU A 82 -3.18 17.02 -11.34
C LEU A 82 -3.32 16.42 -9.94
N GLU A 83 -4.51 16.52 -9.32
CA GLU A 83 -4.78 15.90 -8.01
C GLU A 83 -4.71 14.37 -8.04
N SER A 84 -5.11 13.76 -9.16
CA SER A 84 -5.01 12.31 -9.33
C SER A 84 -3.55 11.85 -9.46
N VAL A 85 -2.73 12.59 -10.20
CA VAL A 85 -1.30 12.29 -10.37
C VAL A 85 -0.55 12.45 -9.06
N GLY A 86 -0.85 13.49 -8.28
CA GLY A 86 -0.25 13.69 -6.95
C GLY A 86 -0.49 12.52 -6.01
N ARG A 87 -1.75 12.05 -5.89
CA ARG A 87 -2.08 10.89 -5.04
C ARG A 87 -1.40 9.60 -5.49
N GLN A 88 -1.26 9.39 -6.80
CA GLN A 88 -0.54 8.23 -7.33
C GLN A 88 0.95 8.30 -7.01
N ALA A 89 1.56 9.48 -7.14
CA ALA A 89 2.96 9.70 -6.79
C ALA A 89 3.22 9.44 -5.30
N ASP A 90 2.36 9.96 -4.41
CA ASP A 90 2.48 9.76 -2.96
C ASP A 90 2.38 8.27 -2.59
N ASN A 91 1.42 7.55 -3.17
CA ASN A 91 1.25 6.11 -2.92
C ASN A 91 2.45 5.30 -3.45
N ALA A 92 2.99 5.67 -4.62
CA ALA A 92 4.15 5.02 -5.21
C ALA A 92 5.42 5.26 -4.36
N GLU A 93 5.66 6.50 -3.92
CA GLU A 93 6.78 6.82 -3.02
C GLU A 93 6.66 6.04 -1.70
N ASP A 94 5.45 5.96 -1.15
CA ASP A 94 5.21 5.29 0.11
C ASP A 94 5.44 3.77 0.02
N ARG A 95 5.00 3.15 -1.09
CA ARG A 95 5.31 1.75 -1.38
C ARG A 95 6.81 1.52 -1.56
N GLN A 96 7.51 2.38 -2.30
CA GLN A 96 8.97 2.28 -2.49
C GLN A 96 9.74 2.40 -1.16
N ARG A 97 9.26 3.26 -0.26
CA ARG A 97 9.81 3.37 1.10
C ARG A 97 9.63 2.06 1.87
N ALA A 98 8.41 1.50 1.87
CA ALA A 98 8.14 0.21 2.53
C ALA A 98 9.02 -0.91 1.97
N GLU A 99 9.20 -0.95 0.65
CA GLU A 99 10.06 -1.93 -0.01
C GLU A 99 11.53 -1.78 0.40
N THR A 100 12.04 -0.54 0.42
CA THR A 100 13.42 -0.26 0.85
C THR A 100 13.66 -0.72 2.29
N GLN A 101 12.71 -0.45 3.18
CA GLN A 101 12.76 -0.90 4.57
C GLN A 101 12.70 -2.43 4.70
N ALA A 102 11.83 -3.08 3.92
CA ALA A 102 11.74 -4.54 3.90
C ALA A 102 13.05 -5.18 3.42
N ARG A 103 13.67 -4.64 2.36
CA ARG A 103 14.96 -5.10 1.84
C ARG A 103 16.08 -4.94 2.87
N GLN A 104 16.12 -3.81 3.57
CA GLN A 104 17.10 -3.58 4.65
C GLN A 104 16.90 -4.56 5.81
N ALA A 105 15.65 -4.74 6.26
CA ALA A 105 15.32 -5.68 7.32
C ALA A 105 15.60 -7.14 6.93
N LEU A 106 15.43 -7.49 5.66
CA LEU A 106 15.80 -8.80 5.12
C LEU A 106 17.30 -9.07 5.22
N LEU A 107 18.13 -8.12 4.81
CA LEU A 107 19.59 -8.23 4.96
C LEU A 107 19.98 -8.35 6.44
N GLY A 108 19.35 -7.57 7.31
CA GLY A 108 19.56 -7.65 8.76
C GLY A 108 19.15 -8.99 9.36
N ALA A 109 18.02 -9.55 8.92
CA ALA A 109 17.54 -10.85 9.34
C ALA A 109 18.50 -11.97 8.88
N GLU A 110 19.00 -11.93 7.65
CA GLU A 110 19.99 -12.88 7.13
C GLU A 110 21.28 -12.86 7.95
N GLN A 111 21.82 -11.67 8.23
CA GLN A 111 23.00 -11.53 9.08
C GLN A 111 22.73 -12.01 10.52
N TRP A 112 21.52 -11.80 11.03
CA TRP A 112 21.14 -12.31 12.35
C TRP A 112 21.05 -13.83 12.36
N VAL A 113 20.42 -14.46 11.36
CA VAL A 113 20.35 -15.92 11.20
C VAL A 113 21.74 -16.52 11.12
N TRP A 114 22.63 -15.95 10.31
CA TRP A 114 24.01 -16.41 10.20
C TRP A 114 24.75 -16.37 11.54
N ARG A 115 24.59 -15.30 12.34
CA ARG A 115 25.18 -15.22 13.69
C ARG A 115 24.53 -16.17 14.69
N LEU A 116 23.21 -16.31 14.66
CA LEU A 116 22.43 -17.20 15.52
C LEU A 116 22.87 -18.64 15.33
N ASP A 117 22.93 -19.07 14.07
CA ASP A 117 23.27 -20.42 13.66
C ASP A 117 24.62 -20.87 14.21
N ARG A 118 25.64 -20.01 14.07
CA ARG A 118 26.98 -20.25 14.62
C ARG A 118 27.02 -20.19 16.14
N ARG A 119 26.36 -19.19 16.74
CA ARG A 119 26.33 -19.03 18.21
C ARG A 119 25.72 -20.25 18.90
N LEU A 120 24.72 -20.87 18.29
CA LEU A 120 24.04 -22.05 18.82
C LEU A 120 24.60 -23.37 18.27
N ALA A 121 25.64 -23.32 17.44
CA ALA A 121 26.25 -24.48 16.80
C ALA A 121 25.21 -25.41 16.13
N LEU A 122 24.25 -24.84 15.39
CA LEU A 122 23.13 -25.59 14.84
C LEU A 122 23.53 -26.70 13.85
N ALA A 123 24.71 -26.61 13.25
CA ALA A 123 25.28 -27.68 12.43
C ALA A 123 25.46 -29.00 13.21
N ALA A 124 25.81 -28.92 14.50
CA ALA A 124 26.00 -30.08 15.36
C ALA A 124 24.74 -30.45 16.16
N ALA A 125 23.66 -29.66 16.03
CA ALA A 125 22.43 -29.90 16.76
C ALA A 125 21.65 -31.10 16.20
N ASP A 126 20.97 -31.80 17.09
CA ASP A 126 20.06 -32.88 16.75
C ASP A 126 18.77 -32.32 16.12
N PRO A 127 18.45 -32.60 14.84
CA PRO A 127 17.29 -32.05 14.15
C PRO A 127 15.97 -32.25 14.89
N ASP A 128 15.80 -33.40 15.54
CA ASP A 128 14.56 -33.77 16.24
C ASP A 128 14.32 -32.90 17.48
N LYS A 129 15.35 -32.19 17.95
CA LYS A 129 15.27 -31.30 19.13
C LYS A 129 15.12 -29.83 18.76
N LEU A 130 15.16 -29.48 17.47
CA LEU A 130 15.04 -28.10 17.00
C LEU A 130 13.59 -27.61 17.02
N TYR A 131 12.63 -28.51 16.82
CA TYR A 131 11.22 -28.19 16.62
C TYR A 131 10.31 -28.65 17.76
N GLY A 132 9.18 -27.95 17.93
CA GLY A 132 8.16 -28.28 18.92
C GLY A 132 8.07 -27.25 20.06
N GLU A 133 7.07 -27.42 20.92
CA GLU A 133 6.83 -26.48 22.01
C GLU A 133 8.01 -26.38 22.97
N GLY A 134 8.37 -25.15 23.34
CA GLY A 134 9.53 -24.87 24.19
C GLY A 134 10.90 -25.16 23.56
N ARG A 135 10.97 -25.48 22.26
CA ARG A 135 12.23 -25.65 21.52
C ARG A 135 12.69 -24.34 20.87
N LEU A 136 13.73 -24.42 20.05
CA LEU A 136 14.31 -23.28 19.36
C LEU A 136 13.37 -22.73 18.27
N PHE A 137 12.72 -23.62 17.53
CA PHE A 137 11.72 -23.30 16.50
C PHE A 137 10.34 -23.83 16.94
N PRO A 138 9.68 -23.17 17.91
CA PRO A 138 8.35 -23.57 18.34
C PRO A 138 7.29 -23.16 17.30
N PRO A 139 6.12 -23.84 17.27
CA PRO A 139 5.03 -23.46 16.37
C PRO A 139 4.38 -22.13 16.74
N SER A 140 4.46 -21.73 18.01
CA SER A 140 4.02 -20.44 18.54
C SER A 140 4.89 -19.26 18.07
N CYS A 141 6.06 -19.54 17.48
CA CYS A 141 7.05 -18.54 17.10
C CYS A 141 7.63 -17.70 18.24
N ASP A 142 7.44 -18.15 19.49
CA ASP A 142 7.92 -17.52 20.69
C ASP A 142 8.68 -18.54 21.53
N GLY A 143 10.01 -18.44 21.53
CA GLY A 143 10.90 -19.45 22.11
C GLY A 143 12.01 -18.84 22.96
N ALA A 144 12.98 -19.68 23.33
CA ALA A 144 14.08 -19.30 24.22
C ALA A 144 14.95 -18.15 23.68
N GLU A 145 15.05 -18.00 22.36
CA GLU A 145 15.79 -16.92 21.68
C GLU A 145 14.92 -15.69 21.38
N GLY A 146 13.72 -15.67 21.96
CA GLY A 146 12.67 -14.68 21.77
C GLY A 146 11.76 -14.99 20.59
N LYS A 147 11.04 -13.96 20.14
CA LYS A 147 10.08 -14.04 19.05
C LYS A 147 10.77 -14.19 17.69
N GLY A 148 10.03 -14.78 16.74
CA GLY A 148 10.36 -14.80 15.32
C GLY A 148 11.12 -16.02 14.83
N LEU A 149 11.40 -17.01 15.67
CA LEU A 149 11.85 -18.33 15.22
C LEU A 149 10.66 -19.28 15.22
N CYS A 150 10.33 -19.85 14.06
CA CYS A 150 9.11 -20.64 13.88
C CYS A 150 9.40 -22.02 13.31
N GLU A 151 8.58 -23.00 13.72
CA GLU A 151 8.48 -24.27 13.00
C GLU A 151 7.94 -24.05 11.57
N PRO A 152 8.51 -24.73 10.55
CA PRO A 152 8.04 -24.68 9.18
C PRO A 152 6.67 -25.36 9.03
N ARG A 153 5.61 -24.55 8.90
CA ARG A 153 4.26 -25.01 8.59
C ARG A 153 3.74 -24.21 7.40
N GLU A 154 2.67 -23.47 7.59
CA GLU A 154 2.10 -22.53 6.61
C GLU A 154 3.00 -21.31 6.41
N PRO A 155 2.97 -20.67 5.22
CA PRO A 155 3.75 -19.45 4.97
C PRO A 155 3.51 -18.38 6.05
N PRO A 156 4.57 -17.77 6.62
CA PRO A 156 4.46 -16.86 7.77
C PRO A 156 3.55 -15.64 7.54
N HIS A 157 3.40 -15.19 6.30
CA HIS A 157 2.57 -14.04 5.96
C HIS A 157 1.06 -14.30 6.07
N ARG A 158 0.63 -15.57 6.08
CA ARG A 158 -0.78 -15.96 6.27
C ARG A 158 -1.07 -16.55 7.64
N ARG A 159 -0.03 -16.80 8.44
CA ARG A 159 -0.16 -17.49 9.72
C ARG A 159 -0.69 -16.52 10.78
N ARG A 160 -1.63 -17.01 11.58
CA ARG A 160 -2.09 -16.39 12.82
C ARG A 160 -1.69 -17.21 14.03
N VAL A 161 -1.27 -16.54 15.09
CA VAL A 161 -0.96 -17.13 16.39
C VAL A 161 -1.71 -16.33 17.43
N ASN A 162 -2.54 -16.99 18.25
CA ASN A 162 -3.39 -16.34 19.27
C ASN A 162 -4.27 -15.20 18.69
N ASP A 163 -4.90 -15.45 17.55
CA ASP A 163 -5.76 -14.50 16.81
C ASP A 163 -5.04 -13.23 16.31
N GLN A 164 -3.71 -13.24 16.28
CA GLN A 164 -2.88 -12.16 15.75
C GLN A 164 -2.08 -12.63 14.54
N ASP A 165 -2.09 -11.86 13.45
CA ASP A 165 -1.21 -12.14 12.30
C ASP A 165 0.26 -12.15 12.77
N LEU A 166 1.01 -13.17 12.34
CA LEU A 166 2.34 -13.43 12.87
C LEU A 166 3.31 -12.26 12.62
N LEU A 167 3.27 -11.69 11.42
CA LEU A 167 4.08 -10.53 11.01
C LEU A 167 3.49 -9.18 11.46
N HIS A 168 2.38 -9.18 12.19
CA HIS A 168 1.85 -7.95 12.78
C HIS A 168 2.84 -7.39 13.80
N PRO A 169 2.87 -6.07 14.05
CA PRO A 169 3.81 -5.52 15.01
C PRO A 169 3.70 -6.00 16.46
N CYS A 170 2.64 -6.71 16.81
CA CYS A 170 2.45 -7.36 18.11
C CYS A 170 2.46 -8.88 18.04
N GLY A 171 2.55 -9.45 16.83
CA GLY A 171 2.62 -10.87 16.63
C GLY A 171 3.90 -11.46 17.22
N ASN A 172 4.04 -12.78 17.08
CA ASN A 172 5.25 -13.49 17.50
C ASN A 172 6.35 -13.41 16.43
N SER A 173 6.63 -12.19 15.99
CA SER A 173 7.68 -11.86 15.04
C SER A 173 8.74 -10.97 15.68
N ARG A 174 9.94 -11.02 15.13
CA ARG A 174 11.09 -10.26 15.62
C ARG A 174 11.12 -8.86 15.02
N GLU A 175 11.52 -7.89 15.83
CA GLU A 175 11.73 -6.51 15.36
C GLU A 175 13.09 -6.35 14.64
N TYR A 176 13.09 -5.63 13.53
CA TYR A 176 14.29 -5.03 12.97
C TYR A 176 14.28 -3.53 13.23
N ALA A 177 15.06 -3.08 14.22
CA ALA A 177 15.09 -1.69 14.64
C ALA A 177 15.77 -0.79 13.58
N LEU A 178 14.96 -0.10 12.76
CA LEU A 178 15.42 0.96 11.85
C LEU A 178 15.62 2.28 12.60
N SER A 179 14.80 2.51 13.62
CA SER A 179 14.94 3.62 14.55
C SER A 179 14.69 3.09 15.96
N PRO A 180 15.40 3.60 16.98
CA PRO A 180 15.10 3.27 18.36
C PRO A 180 13.69 3.79 18.67
N GLY A 181 12.72 2.88 18.65
CA GLY A 181 11.34 3.17 19.04
C GLY A 181 11.27 3.38 20.55
N GLY A 182 10.41 4.30 20.99
CA GLY A 182 10.04 4.37 22.40
C GLY A 182 9.34 3.07 22.84
N PRO A 183 9.39 2.72 24.14
CA PRO A 183 8.70 1.55 24.67
C PRO A 183 7.20 1.65 24.36
N GLN A 184 6.65 0.59 23.78
CA GLN A 184 5.25 0.54 23.39
C GLN A 184 4.42 -0.08 24.51
N THR A 185 3.35 0.61 24.90
CA THR A 185 2.48 0.19 26.02
C THR A 185 1.28 -0.67 25.59
N GLY A 186 1.12 -0.94 24.29
CA GLY A 186 0.01 -1.76 23.80
C GLY A 186 0.08 -2.11 22.32
N CYS A 187 -0.71 -3.12 21.96
CA CYS A 187 -0.81 -3.57 20.58
C CYS A 187 -1.85 -2.74 19.79
N PRO A 188 -1.49 -2.08 18.68
CA PRO A 188 -2.46 -1.45 17.81
C PRO A 188 -3.37 -2.49 17.15
N GLN A 189 -4.69 -2.29 17.17
CA GLN A 189 -5.63 -3.15 16.43
C GLN A 189 -5.54 -2.96 14.90
N ARG A 190 -4.94 -1.85 14.46
CA ARG A 190 -4.60 -1.58 13.05
C ARG A 190 -3.29 -0.82 13.03
N VAL A 191 -2.39 -1.18 12.13
CA VAL A 191 -1.24 -0.34 11.78
C VAL A 191 -1.80 0.95 11.19
N ARG A 192 -1.98 1.99 12.01
CA ARG A 192 -2.60 3.26 11.58
C ARG A 192 -1.56 4.12 10.88
N GLY A 193 -1.92 4.70 9.75
CA GLY A 193 -1.17 5.78 9.14
C GLY A 193 -1.43 7.07 9.87
N GLY A 194 -0.36 7.77 10.25
CA GLY A 194 -0.43 9.01 11.02
C GLY A 194 0.91 9.40 11.61
N ALA A 195 1.01 10.62 12.15
CA ALA A 195 2.26 11.26 12.56
C ALA A 195 3.03 10.54 13.70
N PHE A 196 2.42 9.55 14.37
CA PHE A 196 3.06 8.77 15.43
C PHE A 196 2.66 7.28 15.30
N GLY A 197 3.61 6.44 14.89
CA GLY A 197 3.44 4.99 14.85
C GLY A 197 3.99 4.31 13.59
N TRP A 198 5.23 4.60 13.22
CA TRP A 198 5.93 3.78 12.23
C TRP A 198 6.47 2.56 12.95
N TRP A 199 6.00 1.39 12.55
CA TRP A 199 6.45 0.14 13.13
C TRP A 199 7.73 -0.28 12.42
N ASN A 200 8.75 -0.54 13.22
CA ASN A 200 9.95 -1.19 12.74
C ASN A 200 9.56 -2.49 12.02
N PRO A 201 10.18 -2.81 10.86
CA PRO A 201 9.89 -4.03 10.12
C PRO A 201 9.94 -5.25 11.03
N ARG A 202 9.04 -6.21 10.77
CA ARG A 202 9.00 -7.48 11.48
C ARG A 202 9.51 -8.58 10.61
N TYR A 203 10.18 -9.56 11.21
CA TYR A 203 10.64 -10.73 10.49
C TYR A 203 10.47 -12.02 11.29
N VAL A 204 10.36 -13.10 10.53
CA VAL A 204 10.27 -14.47 11.01
C VAL A 204 11.27 -15.31 10.23
N VAL A 205 11.85 -16.28 10.92
CA VAL A 205 12.79 -17.25 10.38
C VAL A 205 12.25 -18.64 10.67
N GLU A 206 12.13 -19.44 9.63
CA GLU A 206 11.84 -20.86 9.72
C GLU A 206 13.06 -21.63 9.22
N LEU A 207 13.51 -22.63 9.99
CA LEU A 207 14.49 -23.60 9.52
C LEU A 207 13.72 -24.67 8.74
N ILE A 208 13.84 -24.64 7.41
CA ILE A 208 13.11 -25.52 6.50
C ILE A 208 13.77 -26.89 6.40
N ASP A 209 15.09 -26.89 6.29
CA ASP A 209 15.88 -28.12 6.20
C ASP A 209 17.16 -27.98 7.03
N PRO A 210 17.29 -28.71 8.15
CA PRO A 210 18.49 -28.70 8.98
C PRO A 210 19.69 -29.41 8.34
N ARG A 211 19.49 -30.13 7.23
CA ARG A 211 20.49 -30.96 6.53
C ARG A 211 20.40 -30.77 5.02
N PHE A 212 20.39 -29.51 4.61
CA PHE A 212 20.26 -29.10 3.21
C PHE A 212 21.51 -29.42 2.38
N GLY A 213 21.29 -29.65 1.08
CA GLY A 213 22.34 -29.87 0.08
C GLY A 213 22.88 -31.30 0.03
N ASP A 214 23.67 -31.60 -1.00
CA ASP A 214 24.09 -32.98 -1.33
C ASP A 214 24.90 -33.67 -0.22
N ALA A 215 25.66 -32.89 0.56
CA ALA A 215 26.46 -33.39 1.68
C ALA A 215 25.74 -33.32 3.03
N ALA A 216 24.50 -32.81 3.07
CA ALA A 216 23.73 -32.60 4.31
C ALA A 216 24.46 -31.73 5.37
N ARG A 217 25.33 -30.82 4.93
CA ARG A 217 26.14 -29.93 5.79
C ARG A 217 25.57 -28.52 5.89
N ASP A 218 24.73 -28.14 4.94
CA ASP A 218 24.12 -26.81 4.91
C ASP A 218 22.78 -26.84 5.67
N ARG A 219 22.30 -25.67 6.04
CA ARG A 219 20.97 -25.46 6.64
C ARG A 219 20.21 -24.47 5.78
N LEU A 220 18.97 -24.80 5.46
CA LEU A 220 18.10 -23.96 4.66
C LEU A 220 17.08 -23.24 5.54
N TYR A 221 17.10 -21.92 5.46
CA TYR A 221 16.18 -21.04 6.14
C TYR A 221 15.23 -20.39 5.16
N ARG A 222 13.98 -20.21 5.60
CA ARG A 222 13.01 -19.31 4.98
C ARG A 222 12.83 -18.10 5.88
N ILE A 223 13.18 -16.93 5.37
CA ILE A 223 13.09 -15.67 6.09
C ILE A 223 11.94 -14.88 5.48
N THR A 224 10.95 -14.51 6.28
CA THR A 224 9.82 -13.67 5.82
C THR A 224 9.83 -12.36 6.61
N VAL A 225 9.78 -11.24 5.90
CA VAL A 225 9.88 -9.89 6.44
C VAL A 225 8.68 -9.08 6.00
N ARG A 226 8.07 -8.31 6.89
CA ARG A 226 7.05 -7.31 6.57
C ARG A 226 7.50 -5.94 7.02
N ALA A 227 7.39 -4.95 6.13
CA ALA A 227 7.60 -3.55 6.44
C ALA A 227 6.37 -2.73 6.04
N TRP A 228 6.25 -1.53 6.62
CA TRP A 228 5.09 -0.66 6.45
C TRP A 228 5.52 0.73 5.98
N GLY A 229 4.77 1.28 5.04
CA GLY A 229 4.81 2.69 4.66
C GLY A 229 4.09 3.58 5.67
N ARG A 230 3.91 4.85 5.29
CA ARG A 230 3.09 5.86 5.97
C ARG A 230 1.65 5.42 6.06
N GLN A 231 1.15 4.79 5.01
CA GLN A 231 -0.25 4.39 4.93
C GLN A 231 -0.43 2.94 5.36
N PRO A 232 -1.52 2.60 6.09
CA PRO A 232 -1.81 1.23 6.55
C PRO A 232 -1.76 0.17 5.45
N GLN A 233 -2.27 0.54 4.27
CA GLN A 233 -2.40 -0.34 3.11
C GLN A 233 -1.07 -0.59 2.38
N ASN A 234 -0.06 0.26 2.61
CA ASN A 234 1.22 0.15 1.92
C ASN A 234 2.17 -0.70 2.77
N ALA A 235 1.88 -2.00 2.85
CA ALA A 235 2.79 -2.97 3.43
C ALA A 235 3.47 -3.77 2.32
N VAL A 236 4.74 -4.10 2.51
CA VAL A 236 5.50 -4.97 1.61
C VAL A 236 5.97 -6.16 2.42
N THR A 237 5.70 -7.36 1.90
CA THR A 237 6.17 -8.61 2.50
C THR A 237 7.15 -9.30 1.57
N LEU A 238 8.38 -9.47 2.03
CA LEU A 238 9.43 -10.19 1.29
C LEU A 238 9.66 -11.56 1.92
N GLN A 239 9.92 -12.54 1.08
CA GLN A 239 10.33 -13.88 1.49
C GLN A 239 11.64 -14.24 0.79
N SER A 240 12.66 -14.63 1.55
CA SER A 240 13.92 -15.15 1.03
C SER A 240 14.19 -16.57 1.49
N TRP A 241 14.96 -17.27 0.65
CA TRP A 241 15.56 -18.56 0.94
C TRP A 241 17.04 -18.34 1.17
N TYR A 242 17.51 -18.68 2.36
CA TYR A 242 18.86 -18.37 2.83
C TYR A 242 19.54 -19.65 3.32
N ARG A 243 20.73 -19.95 2.77
CA ARG A 243 21.52 -21.09 3.21
C ARG A 243 22.64 -20.67 4.14
N VAL A 244 22.94 -21.50 5.13
CA VAL A 244 24.12 -21.36 6.00
C VAL A 244 24.90 -22.67 5.98
N GLY A 245 26.19 -22.59 5.63
CA GLY A 245 27.09 -23.75 5.58
C GLY A 245 27.68 -24.10 6.95
N GLU A 246 28.30 -25.28 7.06
CA GLU A 246 28.95 -25.79 8.28
C GLU A 246 30.28 -25.08 8.59
N GLU A 247 31.07 -24.71 7.56
CA GLU A 247 32.41 -24.12 7.73
C GLU A 247 32.37 -22.58 7.84
N ALA A 248 33.54 -21.91 7.77
CA ALA A 248 33.65 -20.45 7.77
C ALA A 248 32.84 -19.77 6.65
N ASP A 249 32.32 -20.56 5.69
CA ASP A 249 31.42 -20.16 4.62
C ASP A 249 30.35 -19.16 5.06
N GLU A 250 30.37 -18.02 4.38
CA GLU A 250 29.40 -16.97 4.56
C GLU A 250 28.01 -17.48 4.16
N GLY A 251 26.99 -17.15 4.96
CA GLY A 251 25.62 -17.50 4.61
C GLY A 251 25.21 -16.78 3.32
N ARG A 252 24.47 -17.47 2.45
CA ARG A 252 24.15 -17.01 1.09
C ARG A 252 22.66 -17.05 0.83
N ARG A 253 22.13 -15.96 0.29
CA ARG A 253 20.77 -15.93 -0.27
C ARG A 253 20.72 -16.73 -1.56
N LEU A 254 19.78 -17.66 -1.64
CA LEU A 254 19.50 -18.45 -2.84
C LEU A 254 18.52 -17.72 -3.76
N ASP A 255 17.44 -17.21 -3.19
CA ASP A 255 16.40 -16.46 -3.91
C ASP A 255 15.62 -15.55 -2.96
N TRP A 256 14.92 -14.56 -3.49
CA TRP A 256 13.89 -13.81 -2.76
C TRP A 256 12.81 -13.26 -3.68
N ARG A 257 11.61 -13.09 -3.13
CA ARG A 257 10.47 -12.51 -3.83
C ARG A 257 9.58 -11.71 -2.90
N GLU A 258 8.81 -10.80 -3.46
CA GLU A 258 7.64 -10.25 -2.78
C GLU A 258 6.54 -11.32 -2.75
N VAL A 259 5.81 -11.43 -1.64
CA VAL A 259 4.68 -12.34 -1.47
C VAL A 259 3.42 -11.55 -1.20
N GLU A 260 2.37 -11.87 -1.95
CA GLU A 260 1.04 -11.29 -1.76
C GLU A 260 0.33 -11.93 -0.57
N GLU A 261 -0.45 -11.12 0.15
CA GLU A 261 -1.21 -11.51 1.35
C GLU A 261 -2.29 -12.55 1.02
#